data_AF-A0A7J3UYS3-F1
#
_entry.id   AF-A0A7J3UYS3-F1
#
_cell.length_a   1.000
_cell.length_b   1.000
_cell.length_c   1.000
_cell.angle_alpha   90.00
_cell.angle_beta   90.00
_cell.angle_gamma   90.00
#
_symmetry.space_group_name_H-M   'P 1'
#
loop_
_entity.id
_entity.type
_entity.pdbx_description
1 polymer ?
#
loop_
_entity_poly.entity_id
_entity_poly.type
_entity_poly.pdbx_seq_one_letter_code
_entity_poly.pdbx_strand_id
1 'polypeptide(L)'
;MATSFVLDSNVCNHKSRVVATFEAGSISFVVESSCPLVNDFGKALSSSPLKVREITRRICENPIYVKATENNVHPNCIVPCGVAMCGWTEAGLVSKTLLERFPSQCVTYERGGGREIDLSKS
;
A
#
# COMPACT_ATOMS: atom_id res chain seq x y z
N MET A 1 -15.73 -8.31 0.88
CA MET A 1 -15.22 -8.30 -0.51
C MET A 1 -13.70 -8.38 -0.39
N ALA A 2 -12.94 -8.52 -1.48
CA ALA A 2 -11.48 -8.45 -1.40
C ALA A 2 -11.01 -7.30 -2.29
N THR A 3 -10.13 -6.45 -1.78
CA THR A 3 -9.47 -5.42 -2.57
C THR A 3 -8.06 -5.88 -2.88
N SER A 4 -7.60 -5.69 -4.11
CA SER A 4 -6.23 -6.05 -4.51
C SER A 4 -5.52 -4.89 -5.19
N PHE A 5 -4.27 -4.65 -4.80
CA PHE A 5 -3.38 -3.66 -5.39
C PHE A 5 -2.14 -4.36 -5.95
N VAL A 6 -1.69 -3.90 -7.12
CA VAL A 6 -0.39 -4.29 -7.68
C VAL A 6 0.53 -3.08 -7.58
N LEU A 7 1.71 -3.29 -7.01
CA LEU A 7 2.69 -2.25 -6.69
C LEU A 7 3.95 -2.53 -7.50
N ASP A 8 4.24 -1.65 -8.45
CA ASP A 8 5.41 -1.75 -9.32
C ASP A 8 6.50 -0.78 -8.85
N SER A 9 7.54 -1.33 -8.20
CA SER A 9 8.64 -0.53 -7.66
C SER A 9 9.76 -0.44 -8.68
N ASN A 10 9.61 0.46 -9.66
CA ASN A 10 10.58 0.64 -10.74
C ASN A 10 12.02 0.93 -10.26
N VAL A 11 12.18 1.56 -9.08
CA VAL A 11 13.50 1.89 -8.51
C VAL A 11 14.31 0.64 -8.15
N CYS A 12 13.67 -0.43 -7.69
CA CYS A 12 14.31 -1.69 -7.33
C CYS A 12 13.93 -2.87 -8.24
N ASN A 13 13.18 -2.60 -9.32
CA ASN A 13 12.72 -3.58 -10.31
C ASN A 13 11.96 -4.79 -9.72
N HIS A 14 11.23 -4.56 -8.62
CA HIS A 14 10.41 -5.58 -7.96
C HIS A 14 8.93 -5.24 -8.06
N LYS A 15 8.13 -6.29 -8.31
CA LYS A 15 6.66 -6.22 -8.28
C LYS A 15 6.14 -6.91 -7.03
N SER A 16 5.09 -6.32 -6.46
CA SER A 16 4.38 -6.85 -5.31
C SER A 16 2.87 -6.80 -5.55
N ARG A 17 2.14 -7.79 -5.06
CA ARG A 17 0.69 -7.83 -5.03
C ARG A 17 0.23 -7.85 -3.58
N VAL A 18 -0.74 -7.01 -3.27
CA VAL A 18 -1.35 -6.93 -1.94
C VAL A 18 -2.83 -7.22 -2.07
N VAL A 19 -3.35 -8.08 -1.23
CA VAL A 19 -4.79 -8.33 -1.11
C VAL A 19 -5.21 -8.03 0.33
N ALA A 20 -6.27 -7.23 0.49
CA ALA A 20 -6.90 -6.95 1.77
C ALA A 20 -8.32 -7.51 1.79
N THR A 21 -8.69 -8.16 2.89
CA THR A 21 -10.06 -8.62 3.15
C THR A 21 -10.53 -8.05 4.48
N PHE A 22 -11.78 -7.59 4.52
CA PHE A 22 -12.41 -7.11 5.74
C PHE A 22 -13.49 -8.09 6.21
N GLU A 23 -13.27 -8.66 7.39
CA GLU A 23 -14.15 -9.66 8.00
C GLU A 23 -14.27 -9.41 9.51
N ALA A 24 -15.49 -9.49 10.03
CA ALA A 24 -15.79 -9.37 11.47
C ALA A 24 -15.15 -8.14 12.18
N GLY A 25 -14.99 -7.01 11.48
CA GLY A 25 -14.43 -5.77 12.04
C GLY A 25 -12.90 -5.69 12.01
N SER A 26 -12.22 -6.68 11.42
CA SER A 26 -10.76 -6.72 11.25
C SER A 26 -10.39 -6.85 9.78
N ILE A 27 -9.19 -6.38 9.44
CA ILE A 27 -8.63 -6.40 8.09
C ILE A 27 -7.46 -7.37 8.09
N SER A 28 -7.52 -8.37 7.21
CA SER A 28 -6.41 -9.27 6.96
C SER A 28 -5.71 -8.90 5.65
N PHE A 29 -4.40 -9.15 5.60
CA PHE A 29 -3.56 -8.81 4.45
C PHE A 29 -2.80 -10.03 3.97
N VAL A 30 -2.72 -10.18 2.65
CA VAL A 30 -1.84 -11.13 1.96
C VAL A 30 -0.94 -10.32 1.03
N VAL A 31 0.37 -10.48 1.18
CA VAL A 31 1.38 -9.79 0.36
C VAL A 31 2.24 -10.84 -0.34
N GLU A 32 2.32 -10.73 -1.66
CA GLU A 32 3.13 -11.58 -2.52
C GLU A 32 4.13 -10.68 -3.24
N SER A 33 5.43 -10.95 -3.14
CA SER A 33 6.45 -10.12 -3.77
C SER A 33 7.60 -10.94 -4.32
N SER A 34 8.30 -10.36 -5.30
CA SER A 34 9.61 -10.82 -5.74
C SER A 34 10.76 -10.36 -4.82
N CYS A 35 10.51 -9.40 -3.92
CA CYS A 35 11.51 -8.91 -2.98
C CYS A 35 11.47 -9.72 -1.65
N PRO A 36 12.60 -10.27 -1.17
CA PRO A 36 12.62 -11.10 0.03
C PRO A 36 12.18 -10.33 1.30
N LEU A 37 12.65 -9.09 1.46
CA LEU A 37 12.29 -8.24 2.60
C LEU A 37 10.78 -7.95 2.65
N VAL A 38 10.17 -7.77 1.47
CA VAL A 38 8.73 -7.53 1.37
C VAL A 38 7.93 -8.79 1.68
N ASN A 39 8.42 -9.97 1.30
CA ASN A 39 7.77 -11.23 1.65
C ASN A 39 7.78 -11.48 3.16
N ASP A 40 8.89 -11.19 3.83
CA ASP A 40 8.98 -11.37 5.28
C ASP A 40 8.10 -10.37 6.03
N PHE A 41 8.07 -9.11 5.56
CA PHE A 41 7.08 -8.11 5.98
C PHE A 41 5.64 -8.60 5.76
N GLY A 42 5.35 -9.19 4.59
CA GLY A 42 4.05 -9.76 4.26
C GLY A 42 3.61 -10.82 5.26
N LYS A 43 4.48 -11.80 5.55
CA LYS A 43 4.22 -12.86 6.53
C LYS A 43 3.97 -12.29 7.93
N ALA A 44 4.79 -11.31 8.35
CA ALA A 44 4.63 -10.65 9.64
C ALA A 44 3.29 -9.90 9.74
N LEU A 45 2.78 -9.36 8.63
CA LEU A 45 1.50 -8.68 8.59
C LEU A 45 0.33 -9.67 8.61
N SER A 46 0.41 -10.76 7.83
CA SER A 46 -0.64 -11.77 7.74
C SER A 46 -0.92 -12.49 9.06
N SER A 47 0.04 -12.54 9.99
CA SER A 47 -0.12 -13.20 11.29
C SER A 47 -0.99 -12.43 12.28
N SER A 48 -1.30 -11.15 12.03
CA SER A 48 -2.08 -10.33 12.97
C SER A 48 -3.04 -9.40 12.20
N PRO A 49 -4.33 -9.78 12.13
CA PRO A 49 -5.37 -8.92 11.56
C PRO A 49 -5.45 -7.59 12.30
N LEU A 50 -5.68 -6.50 11.56
CA LEU A 50 -5.68 -5.14 12.09
C LEU A 50 -7.10 -4.55 12.09
N LYS A 51 -7.45 -3.80 13.13
CA LYS A 51 -8.69 -3.03 13.17
C LYS A 51 -8.57 -1.76 12.32
N VAL A 52 -9.70 -1.25 11.85
CA VAL A 52 -9.77 0.01 11.07
C VAL A 52 -9.05 1.16 11.80
N ARG A 53 -9.28 1.32 13.11
CA ARG A 53 -8.64 2.36 13.93
C ARG A 53 -7.11 2.26 13.96
N GLU A 54 -6.55 1.07 13.77
CA GLU A 54 -5.11 0.84 13.84
C GLU A 54 -4.42 1.26 12.53
N ILE A 55 -5.04 0.96 11.39
CA ILE A 55 -4.48 1.34 10.09
C ILE A 55 -4.62 2.83 9.78
N THR A 56 -5.43 3.58 10.54
CA THR A 56 -5.56 5.04 10.44
C THR A 56 -4.68 5.81 11.41
N ARG A 57 -3.82 5.14 12.20
CA ARG A 57 -2.90 5.81 13.12
C ARG A 57 -1.79 6.54 12.35
N ARG A 58 -1.12 7.45 13.06
CA ARG A 58 0.10 8.11 12.59
C ARG A 58 1.13 7.07 12.18
N ILE A 59 1.97 7.37 11.18
CA ILE A 59 2.94 6.42 10.61
C ILE A 59 3.77 5.71 11.69
N CYS A 60 4.30 6.45 12.67
CA CYS A 60 5.13 5.89 13.75
C CYS A 60 4.39 4.93 14.70
N GLU A 61 3.06 4.95 14.70
CA GLU A 61 2.20 4.13 15.56
C GLU A 61 1.35 3.14 14.76
N ASN A 62 1.49 3.15 13.44
CA ASN A 62 0.71 2.35 12.53
C ASN A 62 1.37 0.97 12.36
N PRO A 63 0.69 -0.14 12.71
CA PRO A 63 1.28 -1.47 12.69
C PRO A 63 1.85 -1.88 11.33
N ILE A 64 1.32 -1.37 10.22
CA ILE A 64 1.84 -1.64 8.87
C ILE A 64 3.27 -1.09 8.74
N TYR A 65 3.50 0.14 9.17
CA TYR A 65 4.81 0.80 9.07
C TYR A 65 5.80 0.36 10.14
N VAL A 66 5.31 0.06 11.35
CA VAL A 66 6.13 -0.53 12.41
C VAL A 66 6.68 -1.89 11.96
N LYS A 67 5.82 -2.78 11.45
CA LYS A 67 6.26 -4.08 10.91
C LYS A 67 7.18 -3.93 9.70
N ALA A 68 6.96 -2.95 8.83
CA ALA A 68 7.86 -2.68 7.72
C ALA A 68 9.27 -2.31 8.23
N THR A 69 9.34 -1.51 9.29
CA THR A 69 10.60 -1.12 9.94
C THR A 69 11.29 -2.32 10.58
N GLU A 70 10.56 -3.16 11.31
CA GLU A 70 11.08 -4.39 11.94
C GLU A 70 11.63 -5.39 10.90
N ASN A 71 11.09 -5.39 9.68
CA ASN A 71 11.52 -6.24 8.57
C ASN A 71 12.55 -5.55 7.65
N ASN A 72 13.15 -4.42 8.08
CA ASN A 72 14.16 -3.68 7.33
C ASN A 72 13.72 -3.25 5.92
N VAL A 73 12.42 -3.04 5.71
CA VAL A 73 11.92 -2.49 4.46
C VAL A 73 12.36 -1.03 4.36
N HIS A 74 13.03 -0.69 3.27
CA HIS A 74 13.54 0.67 3.06
C HIS A 74 12.41 1.71 3.16
N PRO A 75 12.62 2.89 3.80
CA PRO A 75 11.56 3.89 3.99
C PRO A 75 10.89 4.38 2.70
N ASN A 76 11.66 4.47 1.61
CA ASN A 76 11.14 4.86 0.28
C ASN A 76 10.46 3.71 -0.49
N CYS A 77 10.36 2.51 0.10
CA CYS A 77 9.61 1.43 -0.53
C CYS A 77 8.13 1.83 -0.59
N ILE A 78 7.52 1.72 -1.77
CA ILE A 78 6.09 2.04 -1.95
C ILE A 78 5.18 0.97 -1.36
N VAL A 79 5.72 -0.20 -1.02
CA VAL A 79 4.92 -1.36 -0.59
C VAL A 79 4.13 -1.09 0.70
N PRO A 80 4.72 -0.60 1.80
CA PRO A 80 3.97 -0.29 3.01
C PRO A 80 2.83 0.71 2.76
N CYS A 81 3.05 1.73 1.93
CA CYS A 81 2.02 2.69 1.54
C CYS A 81 0.89 2.03 0.73
N GLY A 82 1.23 1.15 -0.21
CA GLY A 82 0.24 0.40 -0.97
C GLY A 82 -0.56 -0.58 -0.12
N VAL A 83 0.05 -1.19 0.90
CA VAL A 83 -0.66 -2.00 1.89
C VAL A 83 -1.66 -1.16 2.69
N ALA A 84 -1.23 0.00 3.20
CA ALA A 84 -2.11 0.91 3.93
C ALA A 84 -3.29 1.37 3.06
N MET A 85 -3.03 1.77 1.81
CA MET A 85 -4.05 2.19 0.86
C MET A 85 -5.03 1.05 0.51
N CYS A 86 -4.54 -0.18 0.34
CA CYS A 86 -5.38 -1.35 0.11
C CYS A 86 -6.30 -1.62 1.32
N GLY A 87 -5.77 -1.53 2.54
CA GLY A 87 -6.53 -1.64 3.78
C GLY A 87 -7.58 -0.53 3.94
N TRP A 88 -7.21 0.71 3.65
CA TRP A 88 -8.15 1.85 3.67
C TRP A 88 -9.26 1.69 2.64
N THR A 89 -8.94 1.19 1.44
CA THR A 89 -9.93 0.93 0.40
C THR A 89 -10.93 -0.13 0.82
N GLU A 90 -10.46 -1.25 1.39
CA GLU A 90 -11.37 -2.30 1.86
C GLU A 90 -12.16 -1.87 3.10
N ALA A 91 -11.60 -1.00 3.94
CA ALA A 91 -12.30 -0.40 5.08
C ALA A 91 -13.32 0.70 4.69
N GLY A 92 -13.47 1.01 3.40
CA GLY A 92 -14.39 2.05 2.91
C GLY A 92 -13.91 3.48 3.13
N LEU A 93 -12.63 3.69 3.43
CA LEU A 93 -12.01 5.01 3.60
C LEU A 93 -11.52 5.61 2.28
N VAL A 94 -11.38 4.80 1.24
CA VAL A 94 -11.02 5.22 -0.12
C VAL A 94 -12.10 4.72 -1.10
N SER A 95 -12.54 5.59 -2.00
CA SER A 95 -13.58 5.27 -2.98
C SER A 95 -13.08 4.29 -4.05
N LYS A 96 -13.69 3.10 -4.11
CA LYS A 96 -13.43 2.11 -5.17
C LYS A 96 -13.80 2.65 -6.56
N THR A 97 -14.87 3.42 -6.68
CA THR A 97 -15.27 4.07 -7.94
C THR A 97 -14.23 5.08 -8.43
N LEU A 98 -13.56 5.79 -7.51
CA LEU A 98 -12.48 6.69 -7.90
C LEU A 98 -11.27 5.92 -8.40
N LEU A 99 -10.93 4.81 -7.74
CA LEU A 99 -9.85 3.91 -8.17
C LEU A 99 -10.15 3.23 -9.51
N GLU A 100 -11.41 2.93 -9.82
CA GLU A 100 -11.78 2.43 -11.16
C GLU A 100 -11.52 3.48 -12.26
N ARG A 101 -11.73 4.77 -11.97
CA ARG A 101 -11.46 5.87 -12.90
C ARG A 101 -9.99 6.23 -12.99
N PHE A 102 -9.30 6.21 -11.86
CA PHE A 102 -7.89 6.58 -11.70
C PHE A 102 -7.15 5.44 -10.96
N PRO A 103 -6.75 4.38 -11.67
CA PRO A 103 -6.33 3.10 -11.08
C PRO A 103 -4.95 3.11 -10.41
N SER A 104 -4.16 4.16 -10.60
CA SER A 104 -2.78 4.19 -10.13
C SER A 104 -2.43 5.52 -9.47
N GLN A 105 -1.80 5.42 -8.31
CA GLN A 105 -1.01 6.50 -7.72
C GLN A 105 0.46 6.18 -8.04
N CYS A 106 1.18 7.10 -8.68
CA CYS A 106 2.56 6.86 -9.12
C CYS A 106 3.44 8.08 -8.93
N VAL A 107 4.75 7.84 -8.74
CA VAL A 107 5.78 8.87 -8.77
C VAL A 107 6.59 8.66 -10.05
N THR A 108 6.58 9.67 -10.92
CA THR A 108 7.27 9.62 -12.22
C THR A 108 8.50 10.52 -12.18
N TYR A 109 9.64 9.99 -12.61
CA TYR A 109 10.84 10.79 -12.83
C TYR A 109 10.78 11.46 -14.20
N GLU A 110 10.83 12.79 -14.23
CA GLU A 110 10.91 13.58 -15.46
C GLU A 110 12.29 14.22 -15.61
N ARG A 111 12.99 13.86 -16.68
CA ARG A 111 14.30 14.44 -17.00
C ARG A 111 14.10 15.70 -17.85
N GLY A 112 14.46 16.88 -17.33
CA GLY A 112 14.60 18.11 -18.14
C GLY A 112 13.62 19.27 -17.89
N GLY A 113 12.99 19.34 -16.72
CA GLY A 113 12.01 20.40 -16.41
C GLY A 113 10.62 19.96 -16.88
N GLY A 114 9.77 19.61 -15.92
CA GLY A 114 8.53 18.91 -16.18
C GLY A 114 7.56 19.67 -17.06
N ARG A 115 6.65 18.93 -17.70
CA ARG A 115 5.53 19.55 -18.43
C ARG A 115 4.71 20.38 -17.44
N GLU A 116 4.24 21.54 -17.88
CA GLU A 116 3.34 22.38 -17.10
C GLU A 116 2.15 21.54 -16.63
N ILE A 117 2.00 21.40 -15.31
CA ILE A 117 0.95 20.60 -14.71
C ILE A 117 -0.34 21.42 -14.84
N ASP A 118 -1.23 21.03 -15.75
CA ASP A 118 -2.56 21.62 -15.86
C ASP A 118 -3.42 21.19 -14.65
N LEU A 119 -3.38 21.99 -13.59
CA LEU A 119 -4.14 21.78 -12.35
C LEU A 119 -5.64 22.06 -12.51
N SER A 120 -6.12 22.48 -13.69
CA SER A 120 -7.53 22.81 -13.93
C SER A 120 -8.46 21.60 -14.04
N LYS A 121 -7.92 20.37 -14.05
CA LYS A 121 -8.67 19.11 -14.18
C LYS A 121 -8.78 18.32 -12.87
N SER A 122 -8.88 18.99 -11.73
CA SER A 122 -9.16 18.37 -10.42
C SER A 122 -10.65 18.37 -10.10
#